data_AF-A0A4U8T428-F1
#
_entry.id   AF-A0A4U8T428-F1
#
_cell.length_a   1.000
_cell.length_b   1.000
_cell.length_c   1.000
_cell.angle_alpha   90.00
_cell.angle_beta   90.00
_cell.angle_gamma   90.00
#
_symmetry.space_group_name_H-M   'P 1'
#
loop_
_entity.id
_entity.type
_entity.pdbx_description
1 polymer ?
#
loop_
_entity_poly.entity_id
_entity_poly.type
_entity_poly.pdbx_seq_one_letter_code
_entity_poly.pdbx_strand_id
1 'polypeptide(L)'
;MSGYIVGFGAAIGRGLVIKGTKFISEIQGNRYVKKESREMQGIARESLSNKDAREWYVNTQLPKMKELGNRILTLEERAKFHFNFRNQARKDTRDAMKDRKKAEELDRTDPIKTWEKWIEDVKKRKGLTKMEDIYNYTIEASSRSRPSVNENLGVSPK
;
A
#
# COMPACT_ATOMS: atom_id res chain seq x y z
N MET A 1 33.48 9.77 -22.15
CA MET A 1 32.74 8.63 -22.73
C MET A 1 33.42 7.34 -22.30
N SER A 2 32.63 6.27 -22.09
CA SER A 2 33.05 4.88 -21.86
C SER A 2 33.57 4.58 -20.44
N GLY A 3 33.03 3.64 -19.67
CA GLY A 3 31.92 2.71 -19.87
C GLY A 3 31.74 1.92 -18.57
N TYR A 4 30.55 1.94 -17.97
CA TYR A 4 30.20 1.04 -16.87
C TYR A 4 29.69 -0.26 -17.49
N ILE A 5 30.38 -1.35 -17.19
CA ILE A 5 30.05 -2.71 -17.64
C ILE A 5 28.68 -3.07 -17.06
N VAL A 6 27.68 -3.19 -17.94
CA VAL A 6 26.39 -3.81 -17.64
C VAL A 6 26.61 -5.33 -17.67
N GLY A 7 26.90 -5.91 -16.52
CA GLY A 7 26.89 -7.36 -16.35
C GLY A 7 25.45 -7.87 -16.29
N PHE A 8 24.91 -8.33 -17.42
CA PHE A 8 23.71 -9.16 -17.43
C PHE A 8 24.06 -10.55 -16.92
N GLY A 9 23.96 -10.76 -15.60
CA GLY A 9 24.01 -12.07 -14.97
C GLY A 9 22.62 -12.67 -14.91
N ALA A 10 22.28 -13.54 -15.86
CA ALA A 10 21.16 -14.45 -15.75
C ALA A 10 21.49 -15.54 -14.72
N ALA A 11 20.72 -15.62 -13.63
CA ALA A 11 20.68 -16.80 -12.77
C ALA A 11 19.27 -16.95 -12.20
N ILE A 12 18.53 -17.90 -12.78
CA ILE A 12 17.28 -18.43 -12.24
C ILE A 12 17.65 -19.23 -10.99
N GLY A 13 17.28 -18.72 -9.80
CA GLY A 13 17.53 -19.41 -8.54
C GLY A 13 17.05 -18.58 -7.36
N ARG A 14 16.15 -19.15 -6.55
CA ARG A 14 15.67 -18.55 -5.30
C ARG A 14 16.86 -18.27 -4.37
N GLY A 15 17.18 -17.01 -4.11
CA GLY A 15 18.00 -16.65 -2.93
C GLY A 15 19.29 -15.83 -3.15
N LEU A 16 19.33 -14.88 -4.08
CA LEU A 16 20.40 -13.88 -4.14
C LEU A 16 19.84 -12.46 -3.91
N VAL A 17 19.84 -12.02 -2.65
CA VAL A 17 19.64 -10.60 -2.29
C VAL A 17 20.99 -9.91 -2.48
N ILE A 18 21.25 -9.43 -3.70
CA ILE A 18 22.43 -8.62 -4.01
C ILE A 18 22.21 -7.25 -3.36
N LYS A 19 23.19 -6.69 -2.66
CA LYS A 19 23.12 -5.40 -1.93
C LYS A 19 22.61 -4.20 -2.79
N GLY A 20 22.56 -4.33 -4.12
CA GLY A 20 21.93 -3.39 -5.06
C GLY A 20 20.43 -3.58 -5.34
N THR A 21 19.80 -4.70 -4.96
CA THR A 21 18.36 -4.92 -5.14
C THR A 21 17.53 -4.05 -4.21
N LYS A 22 18.06 -3.65 -3.05
CA LYS A 22 17.35 -2.84 -2.05
C LYS A 22 16.93 -1.47 -2.56
N PHE A 23 17.79 -0.88 -3.38
CA PHE A 23 17.51 0.40 -4.04
C PHE A 23 16.53 0.22 -5.22
N ILE A 24 16.66 -0.87 -5.98
CA ILE A 24 15.81 -1.16 -7.14
C ILE A 24 14.37 -1.46 -6.70
N SER A 25 14.19 -2.25 -5.64
CA SER A 25 12.88 -2.65 -5.10
C SER A 25 12.11 -1.48 -4.49
N GLU A 26 12.76 -0.60 -3.72
CA GLU A 26 12.13 0.59 -3.13
C GLU A 26 11.74 1.60 -4.24
N ILE A 27 12.60 1.82 -5.24
CA ILE A 27 12.28 2.66 -6.41
C ILE A 27 11.12 2.06 -7.22
N GLN A 28 11.15 0.75 -7.45
CA GLN A 28 10.12 0.04 -8.19
C GLN A 28 8.79 0.04 -7.43
N GLY A 29 8.81 -0.15 -6.12
CA GLY A 29 7.65 -0.06 -5.24
C GLY A 29 7.01 1.33 -5.25
N ASN A 30 7.82 2.39 -5.15
CA ASN A 30 7.32 3.76 -5.25
C ASN A 30 6.74 4.06 -6.64
N ARG A 31 7.36 3.54 -7.70
CA ARG A 31 6.82 3.66 -9.07
C ARG A 31 5.46 2.97 -9.21
N TYR A 32 5.30 1.79 -8.62
CA TYR A 32 4.02 1.07 -8.57
C TYR A 32 2.95 1.85 -7.83
N VAL A 33 3.25 2.33 -6.62
CA VAL A 33 2.32 3.15 -5.83
C VAL A 33 1.88 4.40 -6.60
N LYS A 34 2.82 5.09 -7.26
CA LYS A 34 2.50 6.29 -8.04
C LYS A 34 1.63 5.99 -9.27
N LYS A 35 1.84 4.86 -9.94
CA LYS A 35 1.06 4.46 -11.12
C LYS A 35 -0.39 4.14 -10.78
N GLU A 36 -0.64 3.63 -9.58
CA GLU A 36 -1.98 3.27 -9.11
C GLU A 36 -2.71 4.43 -8.41
N SER A 37 -2.16 5.64 -8.49
CA SER A 37 -2.79 6.82 -7.89
C SER A 37 -4.10 7.20 -8.59
N ARG A 38 -4.95 7.91 -7.86
CA ARG A 38 -6.20 8.50 -8.39
C ARG A 38 -5.97 9.23 -9.73
N GLU A 39 -4.93 10.06 -9.78
CA GLU A 39 -4.61 10.91 -10.94
C GLU A 39 -4.28 10.08 -12.18
N MET A 40 -3.45 9.05 -12.01
CA MET A 40 -3.05 8.17 -13.10
C MET A 40 -4.21 7.28 -13.57
N GLN A 41 -5.17 7.00 -12.69
CA GLN A 41 -6.40 6.28 -13.02
C GLN A 41 -7.52 7.20 -13.56
N GLY A 42 -7.27 8.50 -13.73
CA GLY A 42 -8.22 9.43 -14.33
C GLY A 42 -9.44 9.75 -13.46
N ILE A 43 -9.41 9.43 -12.17
CA ILE A 43 -10.52 9.73 -11.25
C ILE A 43 -10.40 11.19 -10.82
N ALA A 44 -11.43 12.01 -11.01
CA ALA A 44 -11.38 13.41 -10.60
C ALA A 44 -11.52 13.56 -9.07
N ARG A 45 -11.04 14.68 -8.52
CA ARG A 45 -11.29 15.01 -7.10
C ARG A 45 -12.80 15.18 -6.88
N GLU A 46 -13.28 14.80 -5.70
CA GLU A 46 -14.66 15.05 -5.27
C GLU A 46 -15.74 14.51 -6.23
N SER A 47 -15.41 13.45 -6.96
CA SER A 47 -16.24 12.93 -8.06
C SER A 47 -17.03 11.68 -7.68
N LEU A 48 -16.59 10.93 -6.66
CA LEU A 48 -17.16 9.64 -6.29
C LEU A 48 -18.09 9.78 -5.09
N SER A 49 -19.21 9.03 -5.12
CA SER A 49 -20.02 8.84 -3.91
C SER A 49 -19.24 8.05 -2.85
N ASN A 50 -19.71 8.06 -1.60
CA ASN A 50 -19.07 7.28 -0.54
C ASN A 50 -19.04 5.78 -0.85
N LYS A 51 -20.08 5.27 -1.54
CA LYS A 51 -20.14 3.88 -2.00
C LYS A 51 -19.13 3.61 -3.10
N ASP A 52 -19.09 4.43 -4.14
CA ASP A 52 -18.18 4.23 -5.29
C ASP A 52 -16.72 4.38 -4.87
N ALA A 53 -16.41 5.36 -4.01
CA ALA A 53 -15.09 5.53 -3.42
C ALA A 53 -14.69 4.28 -2.61
N ARG A 54 -15.63 3.71 -1.85
CA ARG A 54 -15.38 2.47 -1.10
C ARG A 54 -15.19 1.27 -2.01
N GLU A 55 -16.00 1.13 -3.05
CA GLU A 55 -15.87 0.06 -4.04
C GLU A 55 -14.52 0.14 -4.75
N TRP A 56 -14.10 1.32 -5.19
CA TRP A 56 -12.79 1.53 -5.79
C TRP A 56 -11.65 1.14 -4.83
N TYR A 57 -11.72 1.58 -3.56
CA TYR A 57 -10.73 1.22 -2.56
C TYR A 57 -10.65 -0.31 -2.35
N VAL A 58 -11.79 -0.97 -2.18
CA VAL A 58 -11.83 -2.40 -1.81
C VAL A 58 -11.57 -3.32 -3.00
N ASN A 59 -12.17 -3.03 -4.15
CA ASN A 59 -12.20 -3.94 -5.31
C ASN A 59 -11.16 -3.59 -6.38
N THR A 60 -10.54 -2.41 -6.32
CA THR A 60 -9.47 -2.03 -7.26
C THR A 60 -8.14 -1.90 -6.54
N GLN A 61 -8.08 -1.06 -5.50
CA GLN A 61 -6.81 -0.72 -4.85
C GLN A 61 -6.22 -1.88 -4.03
N LEU A 62 -7.01 -2.55 -3.17
CA LEU A 62 -6.50 -3.65 -2.35
C LEU A 62 -6.03 -4.88 -3.16
N PRO A 63 -6.76 -5.36 -4.20
CA PRO A 63 -6.28 -6.47 -5.04
C PRO A 63 -5.00 -6.09 -5.80
N LYS A 64 -4.94 -4.86 -6.35
CA LYS A 64 -3.75 -4.38 -7.06
C LYS A 64 -2.52 -4.31 -6.15
N MET A 65 -2.70 -3.85 -4.92
CA MET A 65 -1.65 -3.87 -3.91
C MET A 65 -1.12 -5.29 -3.66
N LYS A 66 -2.02 -6.29 -3.52
CA LYS A 66 -1.61 -7.70 -3.34
C LYS A 66 -0.84 -8.23 -4.56
N GLU A 67 -1.37 -7.98 -5.76
CA GLU A 67 -0.74 -8.38 -7.02
C GLU A 67 0.70 -7.84 -7.15
N LEU A 68 0.87 -6.54 -6.91
CA LEU A 68 2.17 -5.86 -7.05
C LEU A 68 3.12 -6.18 -5.88
N GLY A 69 2.60 -6.34 -4.66
CA GLY A 69 3.38 -6.70 -3.48
C GLY A 69 4.05 -8.07 -3.61
N ASN A 70 3.40 -9.01 -4.31
CA ASN A 70 3.98 -10.33 -4.60
C ASN A 70 5.24 -10.27 -5.48
N ARG A 71 5.48 -9.15 -6.18
CA ARG A 71 6.68 -8.92 -7.01
C ARG A 71 7.86 -8.36 -6.20
N ILE A 72 7.63 -7.93 -4.95
CA ILE A 72 8.67 -7.41 -4.07
C ILE A 72 9.34 -8.57 -3.33
N LEU A 73 10.66 -8.64 -3.42
CA LEU A 73 11.43 -9.82 -3.03
C LEU A 73 11.65 -9.94 -1.53
N THR A 74 12.09 -8.87 -0.86
CA THR A 74 12.38 -8.95 0.58
C THR A 74 11.16 -8.62 1.42
N LEU A 75 11.09 -9.21 2.61
CA LEU A 75 9.98 -9.03 3.52
C LEU A 75 9.82 -7.57 4.01
N GLU A 76 10.94 -6.91 4.34
CA GLU A 76 10.95 -5.51 4.77
C GLU A 76 10.38 -4.59 3.69
N GLU A 77 10.88 -4.72 2.46
CA GLU A 77 10.43 -3.88 1.34
C GLU A 77 8.99 -4.17 1.00
N ARG A 78 8.57 -5.44 1.05
CA ARG A 78 7.17 -5.82 0.82
C ARG A 78 6.26 -5.18 1.86
N ALA A 79 6.67 -5.17 3.13
CA ALA A 79 5.93 -4.51 4.20
C ALA A 79 5.85 -2.98 4.01
N LYS A 80 6.97 -2.33 3.68
CA LYS A 80 7.01 -0.89 3.34
C LYS A 80 6.14 -0.58 2.13
N PHE A 81 6.20 -1.41 1.09
CA PHE A 81 5.38 -1.28 -0.11
C PHE A 81 3.89 -1.34 0.23
N HIS A 82 3.44 -2.37 0.95
CA HIS A 82 2.04 -2.51 1.35
C HIS A 82 1.56 -1.34 2.22
N PHE A 83 2.41 -0.89 3.15
CA PHE A 83 2.11 0.25 3.99
C PHE A 83 1.97 1.55 3.19
N ASN A 84 2.93 1.85 2.33
CA ASN A 84 2.93 3.05 1.48
C ASN A 84 1.75 3.03 0.51
N PHE A 85 1.50 1.88 -0.15
CA PHE A 85 0.38 1.71 -1.06
C PHE A 85 -0.94 1.95 -0.33
N ARG A 86 -1.14 1.35 0.84
CA ARG A 86 -2.38 1.54 1.61
C ARG A 86 -2.59 3.01 1.97
N ASN A 87 -1.54 3.70 2.39
CA ASN A 87 -1.64 5.11 2.77
C ASN A 87 -1.97 5.98 1.56
N GLN A 88 -1.34 5.73 0.41
CA GLN A 88 -1.68 6.40 -0.84
C GLN A 88 -3.13 6.12 -1.24
N ALA A 89 -3.55 4.85 -1.27
CA ALA A 89 -4.92 4.46 -1.61
C ALA A 89 -5.95 5.12 -0.68
N ARG A 90 -5.66 5.23 0.62
CA ARG A 90 -6.53 5.93 1.59
C ARG A 90 -6.63 7.42 1.28
N LYS A 91 -5.50 8.08 1.04
CA LYS A 91 -5.45 9.50 0.67
C LYS A 91 -6.23 9.75 -0.61
N ASP A 92 -5.96 8.96 -1.64
CA ASP A 92 -6.59 9.07 -2.94
C ASP A 92 -8.09 8.81 -2.91
N THR A 93 -8.52 7.81 -2.12
CA THR A 93 -9.95 7.54 -1.91
C THR A 93 -10.63 8.73 -1.25
N ARG A 94 -10.01 9.30 -0.20
CA ARG A 94 -10.53 10.50 0.48
C ARG A 94 -10.57 11.70 -0.45
N ASP A 95 -9.58 11.88 -1.30
CA ASP A 95 -9.56 12.96 -2.29
C ASP A 95 -10.64 12.79 -3.38
N ALA A 96 -10.98 11.54 -3.73
CA ALA A 96 -12.03 11.24 -4.70
C ALA A 96 -13.45 11.40 -4.12
N MET A 97 -13.63 11.32 -2.79
CA MET A 97 -14.93 11.44 -2.14
C MET A 97 -15.56 12.83 -2.35
N LYS A 98 -16.78 12.84 -2.89
CA LYS A 98 -17.66 14.02 -3.01
C LYS A 98 -18.13 14.55 -1.66
N ASP A 99 -18.31 13.66 -0.68
CA ASP A 99 -18.64 14.02 0.70
C ASP A 99 -17.37 14.47 1.45
N ARG A 100 -17.08 15.77 1.37
CA ARG A 100 -15.89 16.36 2.00
C ARG A 100 -15.93 16.32 3.52
N LYS A 101 -17.11 16.47 4.12
CA LYS A 101 -17.28 16.36 5.57
C LYS A 101 -16.87 14.97 6.05
N LYS A 102 -17.30 13.91 5.36
CA LYS A 102 -16.91 12.55 5.73
C LYS A 102 -15.42 12.29 5.49
N ALA A 103 -14.85 12.83 4.41
CA ALA A 103 -13.40 12.71 4.16
C ALA A 103 -12.58 13.36 5.29
N GLU A 104 -12.94 14.57 5.72
CA GLU A 104 -12.30 15.28 6.84
C GLU A 104 -12.47 14.55 8.18
N GLU A 105 -13.65 14.00 8.45
CA GLU A 105 -13.88 13.16 9.63
C GLU A 105 -12.91 11.97 9.64
N LEU A 106 -12.76 11.28 8.50
CA LEU A 106 -11.84 10.15 8.36
C LEU A 106 -10.37 10.55 8.52
N ASP A 107 -9.98 11.78 8.17
CA ASP A 107 -8.62 12.27 8.42
C ASP A 107 -8.34 12.44 9.92
N ARG A 108 -9.37 12.79 10.70
CA ARG A 108 -9.27 12.95 12.16
C ARG A 108 -9.36 11.61 12.90
N THR A 109 -10.34 10.77 12.58
CA THR A 109 -10.60 9.52 13.30
C THR A 109 -9.64 8.41 12.90
N ASP A 110 -9.20 8.43 11.64
CA ASP A 110 -8.33 7.44 11.04
C ASP A 110 -7.15 8.14 10.35
N PRO A 111 -6.18 8.70 11.08
CA PRO A 111 -5.06 9.38 10.45
C PRO A 111 -4.21 8.42 9.61
N ILE A 112 -3.57 8.97 8.58
CA ILE A 112 -2.49 8.30 7.85
C ILE A 112 -1.22 8.45 8.69
N LYS A 113 -0.63 7.32 9.11
CA LYS A 113 0.51 7.30 10.02
C LYS A 113 1.82 7.31 9.23
N THR A 114 2.89 7.80 9.86
CA THR A 114 4.26 7.55 9.38
C THR A 114 4.65 6.11 9.64
N TRP A 115 5.71 5.64 8.97
CA TRP A 115 6.21 4.27 9.14
C TRP A 115 6.62 4.01 10.58
N GLU A 116 7.37 4.93 11.18
CA GLU A 116 7.88 4.84 12.55
C GLU A 116 6.72 4.72 13.53
N LYS A 117 5.70 5.58 13.38
CA LYS A 117 4.53 5.56 14.26
C LYS A 117 3.70 4.30 14.10
N TRP A 118 3.59 3.78 12.88
CA TRP A 118 2.94 2.50 12.65
C TRP A 118 3.67 1.36 13.35
N ILE A 119 5.00 1.29 13.23
CA ILE A 119 5.81 0.25 13.89
C ILE A 119 5.65 0.33 15.41
N GLU A 120 5.73 1.52 16.01
CA GLU A 120 5.47 1.71 17.45
C GLU A 120 4.09 1.20 17.86
N ASP A 121 3.06 1.58 17.10
CA ASP A 121 1.68 1.18 17.39
C ASP A 121 1.44 -0.32 17.23
N VAL A 122 2.15 -0.98 16.31
CA VAL A 122 2.10 -2.44 16.17
C VAL A 122 2.78 -3.10 17.36
N LYS A 123 4.00 -2.67 17.73
CA LYS A 123 4.72 -3.16 18.91
C LYS A 123 3.86 -3.05 20.17
N LYS A 124 3.27 -1.87 20.40
CA LYS A 124 2.44 -1.60 21.58
C LYS A 124 1.15 -2.42 21.62
N ARG A 125 0.40 -2.49 20.50
CA ARG A 125 -0.92 -3.13 20.49
C ARG A 125 -0.87 -4.64 20.33
N LYS A 126 0.19 -5.17 19.72
CA LYS A 126 0.33 -6.60 19.41
C LYS A 126 1.39 -7.30 20.25
N GLY A 127 2.18 -6.56 21.03
CA GLY A 127 3.28 -7.13 21.82
C GLY A 127 4.40 -7.74 20.97
N LEU A 128 4.46 -7.38 19.69
CA LEU A 128 5.47 -7.94 18.77
C LEU A 128 6.81 -7.25 18.99
N THR A 129 7.87 -8.04 19.12
CA THR A 129 9.24 -7.55 19.34
C THR A 129 10.14 -7.80 18.14
N LYS A 130 9.92 -8.88 17.38
CA LYS A 130 10.69 -9.22 16.19
C LYS A 130 10.20 -8.44 14.98
N MET A 131 11.13 -7.89 14.19
CA MET A 131 10.80 -7.11 13.00
C MET A 131 10.13 -7.95 11.91
N GLU A 132 10.50 -9.23 11.77
CA GLU A 132 9.85 -10.16 10.85
C GLU A 132 8.34 -10.29 11.10
N ASP A 133 7.95 -10.48 12.36
CA ASP A 133 6.54 -10.57 12.76
C ASP A 133 5.81 -9.25 12.50
N ILE A 134 6.46 -8.12 12.77
CA ILE A 134 5.91 -6.78 12.50
C ILE A 134 5.72 -6.55 10.99
N TYR A 135 6.66 -7.01 10.16
CA TYR A 135 6.55 -6.91 8.70
C TYR A 135 5.43 -7.79 8.17
N ASN A 136 5.35 -9.05 8.59
CA ASN A 136 4.26 -9.96 8.24
C ASN A 136 2.90 -9.38 8.65
N TYR A 137 2.79 -8.89 9.90
CA TYR A 137 1.59 -8.22 10.37
C TYR A 137 1.25 -6.98 9.55
N THR A 138 2.24 -6.20 9.13
CA THR A 138 2.01 -4.99 8.34
C THR A 138 1.48 -5.29 6.94
N ILE A 139 2.01 -6.32 6.26
CA ILE A 139 1.53 -6.79 4.96
C ILE A 139 0.06 -7.20 5.07
N GLU A 140 -0.21 -8.00 6.10
CA GLU A 140 -1.52 -8.58 6.39
C GLU A 140 -2.54 -7.47 6.72
N ALA A 141 -2.24 -6.63 7.70
CA ALA A 141 -3.10 -5.53 8.12
C ALA A 141 -3.33 -4.51 7.02
N SER A 142 -2.33 -4.27 6.16
CA SER A 142 -2.47 -3.36 5.03
C SER A 142 -3.44 -3.88 3.97
N SER A 143 -3.56 -5.19 3.86
CA SER A 143 -4.39 -5.90 2.87
C SER A 143 -5.84 -6.09 3.30
N ARG A 144 -6.18 -5.80 4.56
CA ARG A 144 -7.55 -5.92 5.09
C ARG A 144 -8.42 -4.71 4.73
N SER A 145 -9.67 -4.98 4.39
CA SER A 145 -10.76 -3.99 4.45
C SER A 145 -11.52 -4.11 5.78
N ARG A 146 -12.32 -3.10 6.12
CA ARG A 146 -13.19 -3.13 7.31
C ARG A 146 -14.56 -3.69 6.92
N PRO A 147 -14.98 -4.89 7.39
CA PRO A 147 -16.24 -5.51 6.99
C PRO A 147 -17.47 -4.64 7.29
N SER A 148 -17.56 -4.08 8.50
CA SER A 148 -18.68 -3.21 8.90
C SER A 148 -18.88 -2.00 7.97
N VAL A 149 -17.79 -1.40 7.47
CA VAL A 149 -17.88 -0.28 6.51
C VAL A 149 -18.33 -0.76 5.13
N ASN A 150 -17.92 -1.97 4.73
CA ASN A 150 -18.34 -2.58 3.47
C ASN A 150 -19.85 -2.85 3.50
N GLU A 151 -20.33 -3.47 4.57
CA GLU A 151 -21.75 -3.79 4.80
C GLU A 151 -22.61 -2.52 4.82
N ASN A 152 -22.22 -1.51 5.60
CA ASN A 152 -22.95 -0.24 5.70
C ASN A 152 -23.10 0.51 4.37
N LEU A 153 -22.16 0.31 3.43
CA LEU A 153 -22.18 0.95 2.10
C LEU A 153 -22.67 0.00 1.00
N GLY A 154 -23.01 -1.25 1.33
CA GLY A 154 -23.42 -2.26 0.35
C GLY A 154 -22.33 -2.60 -0.67
N VAL A 155 -21.07 -2.65 -0.23
CA VAL A 155 -19.90 -3.00 -1.06
C VAL A 155 -19.46 -4.41 -0.72
N SER A 156 -19.36 -5.29 -1.72
CA SER A 156 -18.83 -6.64 -1.53
C SER A 156 -17.40 -6.73 -2.08
N PRO A 157 -16.41 -7.17 -1.27
CA PRO A 157 -15.09 -7.49 -1.77
C PRO A 157 -15.16 -8.59 -2.86
N LYS A 158 -14.52 -8.34 -4.00
CA LYS A 158 -14.40 -9.30 -5.11
C LYS A 158 -13.09 -10.08 -5.04
#